data_AF-A0A914FN16-F1
#
_entry.id   AF-A0A914FN16-F1
#
_cell.length_a   1.000
_cell.length_b   1.000
_cell.length_c   1.000
_cell.angle_alpha   90.00
_cell.angle_beta   90.00
_cell.angle_gamma   90.00
#
_symmetry.space_group_name_H-M   'P 1'
#
loop_
_entity.id
_entity.type
_entity.pdbx_description
1 polymer ?
#
loop_
_entity_poly.entity_id
_entity_poly.type
_entity_poly.pdbx_seq_one_letter_code
_entity_poly.pdbx_strand_id
1 'polypeptide(L)'
;MSTVKELYRNLYEDKDDNADVTFLVHGEELKAHKIIVSGRSEMLKAMLNFPAPPVDPRYPVNDEVIQANDFKQFLKFLYLDECDVNYTNIGALLHISEMYLVPLLKAKCLE
;
A
#
# COMPACT_ATOMS: atom_id res chain seq x y z
N MET A 1 -14.79 -13.99 -13.29
CA MET A 1 -13.88 -12.87 -12.97
C MET A 1 -13.00 -12.64 -14.20
N SER A 2 -12.62 -11.40 -14.52
CA SER A 2 -11.69 -11.18 -15.65
C SER A 2 -10.32 -11.75 -15.30
N THR A 3 -9.62 -12.29 -16.30
CA THR A 3 -8.26 -12.86 -16.17
C THR A 3 -7.28 -11.87 -15.53
N VAL A 4 -7.48 -10.58 -15.77
CA VAL A 4 -6.68 -9.50 -15.16
C VAL A 4 -6.87 -9.44 -13.64
N LYS A 5 -8.10 -9.53 -13.11
CA LYS A 5 -8.34 -9.45 -11.66
C LYS A 5 -7.67 -10.62 -10.91
N GLU A 6 -7.65 -11.80 -11.53
CA GLU A 6 -6.98 -12.98 -10.97
C GLU A 6 -5.45 -12.83 -10.98
N LEU A 7 -4.88 -12.24 -12.02
CA LEU A 7 -3.45 -11.89 -12.05
C LEU A 7 -3.07 -10.97 -10.88
N TYR A 8 -3.80 -9.88 -10.64
CA TYR A 8 -3.53 -8.97 -9.52
C TYR A 8 -3.67 -9.67 -8.17
N ARG A 9 -4.61 -10.61 -8.04
CA ARG A 9 -4.77 -11.44 -6.83
C ARG A 9 -3.55 -12.30 -6.58
N ASN A 10 -3.08 -13.02 -7.59
CA ASN A 10 -1.87 -13.84 -7.48
C ASN A 10 -0.66 -12.98 -7.10
N LEU A 11 -0.49 -11.82 -7.72
CA LEU A 11 0.58 -10.87 -7.35
C LEU A 11 0.48 -10.35 -5.90
N TYR A 12 -0.72 -10.29 -5.31
CA TYR A 12 -0.89 -9.89 -3.91
C TYR A 12 -0.62 -11.04 -2.93
N GLU A 13 -1.09 -12.24 -3.26
CA GLU A 13 -0.90 -13.45 -2.47
C GLU A 13 0.58 -13.83 -2.43
N ASP A 14 1.25 -13.79 -3.58
CA ASP A 14 2.68 -14.07 -3.77
C ASP A 14 3.55 -12.80 -3.80
N LYS A 15 3.12 -11.72 -3.13
CA LYS A 15 3.79 -10.38 -3.18
C LYS A 15 5.27 -10.34 -2.79
N ASP A 16 5.79 -11.41 -2.22
CA ASP A 16 7.21 -11.58 -1.89
C ASP A 16 8.03 -11.98 -3.12
N ASP A 17 7.43 -12.68 -4.07
CA ASP A 17 8.04 -13.01 -5.36
C ASP A 17 8.15 -11.76 -6.23
N ASN A 18 9.33 -11.50 -6.79
CA ASN A 18 9.63 -10.31 -7.60
C ASN A 18 9.33 -8.95 -6.92
N ALA A 19 9.23 -8.91 -5.58
CA ALA A 19 9.14 -7.68 -4.83
C ALA A 19 10.36 -6.78 -5.09
N ASP A 20 10.12 -5.55 -5.54
CA ASP A 20 11.15 -4.57 -5.88
C ASP A 20 11.04 -3.28 -5.04
N VAL A 21 10.13 -3.27 -4.06
CA VAL A 21 10.01 -2.26 -3.00
C VAL A 21 9.64 -2.93 -1.68
N THR A 22 10.15 -2.38 -0.58
CA THR A 22 9.80 -2.78 0.78
C THR A 22 9.51 -1.54 1.61
N PHE A 23 8.36 -1.52 2.26
CA PHE A 23 7.95 -0.50 3.22
C PHE A 23 8.29 -0.98 4.62
N LEU A 24 8.78 -0.09 5.47
CA LEU A 24 9.10 -0.39 6.87
C LEU A 24 8.12 0.35 7.78
N VAL A 25 7.20 -0.38 8.41
CA VAL A 25 6.15 0.18 9.29
C VAL A 25 6.40 -0.32 10.71
N HIS A 26 6.85 0.57 11.60
CA HIS A 26 7.19 0.22 13.00
C HIS A 26 8.10 -1.03 13.14
N GLY A 27 9.06 -1.20 12.22
CA GLY A 27 9.98 -2.33 12.22
C GLY A 27 9.49 -3.57 11.47
N GLU A 28 8.24 -3.59 11.00
CA GLU A 28 7.71 -4.64 10.14
C GLU A 28 7.96 -4.34 8.66
N GLU A 29 8.52 -5.31 7.94
CA GLU A 29 8.77 -5.23 6.50
C GLU A 29 7.57 -5.67 5.69
N LEU A 30 7.05 -4.77 4.85
CA LEU A 30 5.94 -5.02 3.95
C LEU A 30 6.41 -4.88 2.51
N LYS A 31 6.57 -6.02 1.82
CA LYS A 31 7.00 -6.10 0.44
C LYS A 31 5.86 -5.83 -0.54
N ALA A 32 6.20 -5.23 -1.69
CA ALA A 32 5.27 -4.98 -2.78
C ALA A 32 6.00 -4.81 -4.12
N HIS A 33 5.23 -4.55 -5.17
CA HIS A 33 5.68 -4.26 -6.52
C HIS A 33 5.52 -2.76 -6.84
N LYS A 34 6.61 -2.08 -7.21
CA LYS A 34 6.66 -0.66 -7.57
C LYS A 34 5.65 -0.31 -8.64
N ILE A 35 5.54 -1.15 -9.67
CA ILE A 35 4.62 -0.91 -10.79
C ILE A 35 3.15 -0.88 -10.34
N ILE A 36 2.79 -1.74 -9.39
CA ILE A 36 1.43 -1.81 -8.85
C ILE A 36 1.17 -0.59 -7.99
N VAL A 37 2.02 -0.34 -6.98
CA VAL A 37 1.76 0.74 -6.02
C VAL A 37 1.88 2.13 -6.65
N SER A 38 2.82 2.34 -7.58
CA SER A 38 2.97 3.60 -8.33
C SER A 38 1.81 3.84 -9.30
N GLY A 39 1.25 2.77 -9.89
CA GLY A 39 0.08 2.89 -10.76
C GLY A 39 -1.20 3.27 -10.02
N ARG A 40 -1.19 3.18 -8.69
CA ARG A 40 -2.39 3.28 -7.84
C ARG A 40 -2.31 4.42 -6.83
N SER A 41 -1.17 5.10 -6.75
CA SER A 41 -0.91 6.24 -5.88
C SER A 41 0.10 7.18 -6.54
N GLU A 42 -0.32 8.42 -6.83
CA GLU A 42 0.59 9.43 -7.41
C GLU A 42 1.68 9.84 -6.40
N MET A 43 1.39 9.81 -5.10
CA MET A 43 2.41 10.05 -4.06
C MET A 43 3.47 8.95 -4.04
N LEU A 44 3.07 7.67 -4.09
CA LEU A 44 4.02 6.55 -4.15
C LEU A 44 4.82 6.58 -5.45
N LYS A 45 4.19 6.91 -6.58
CA LYS A 45 4.89 7.09 -7.86
C LYS A 45 5.96 8.18 -7.79
N ALA A 46 5.61 9.35 -7.23
CA ALA A 46 6.58 10.43 -7.04
C ALA A 46 7.72 9.99 -6.11
N MET A 47 7.40 9.36 -4.97
CA MET A 47 8.36 8.87 -3.99
C MET A 47 9.33 7.82 -4.58
N LEU A 48 8.81 6.87 -5.35
CA LEU A 48 9.57 5.73 -5.90
C LEU A 48 10.35 6.07 -7.18
N ASN A 49 10.06 7.20 -7.82
CA ASN A 49 10.86 7.73 -8.93
C ASN A 49 12.19 8.34 -8.46
N PHE A 50 12.33 8.65 -7.17
CA PHE A 50 13.62 9.01 -6.59
C PHE A 50 14.41 7.74 -6.25
N PRO A 51 15.77 7.78 -6.35
CA PRO A 51 16.60 6.68 -5.92
C PRO A 51 16.27 6.26 -4.48
N ALA A 52 16.30 4.95 -4.22
CA ALA A 52 16.11 4.43 -2.87
C ALA A 52 17.16 5.04 -1.92
N PRO A 53 16.86 5.14 -0.61
CA PRO A 53 17.82 5.71 0.33
C PRO A 53 19.13 4.91 0.29
N PRO A 54 20.30 5.60 0.32
CA PRO A 54 21.59 4.96 0.05
C PRO A 54 22.06 4.02 1.17
N VAL A 55 21.52 4.17 2.39
CA VAL A 55 21.91 3.37 3.57
C VAL A 55 20.97 2.18 3.75
N ASP A 56 19.68 2.40 3.60
CA ASP A 56 18.64 1.39 3.75
C ASP A 56 17.65 1.51 2.59
N PRO A 57 17.56 0.51 1.69
CA PRO A 57 16.70 0.59 0.53
C PRO A 57 15.20 0.48 0.87
N ARG A 58 14.84 0.22 2.14
CA ARG A 58 13.45 0.18 2.62
C ARG A 58 12.89 1.60 2.77
N TYR A 59 11.63 1.78 2.42
CA TYR A 59 10.92 3.06 2.54
C TYR A 59 10.22 3.14 3.89
N PRO A 60 10.70 3.98 4.83
CA PRO A 60 10.09 4.07 6.15
C PRO A 60 8.73 4.75 6.07
N VAL A 61 7.74 4.18 6.76
CA VAL A 61 6.44 4.80 7.01
C VAL A 61 6.49 5.37 8.43
N ASN A 62 7.01 6.60 8.53
CA ASN A 62 7.21 7.30 9.81
C ASN A 62 5.95 8.05 10.22
N ASP A 63 4.90 7.30 10.55
CA ASP A 63 3.64 7.85 11.04
C ASP A 63 3.15 7.03 12.23
N GLU A 64 2.90 7.69 13.37
CA GLU A 64 2.52 7.03 14.62
C GLU A 64 1.09 6.47 14.61
N VAL A 65 0.24 6.96 13.71
CA VAL A 65 -1.15 6.51 13.57
C VAL A 65 -1.20 5.22 12.75
N ILE A 66 -0.29 5.04 11.80
CA ILE A 66 -0.34 3.95 10.81
C ILE A 66 0.30 2.68 11.38
N GLN A 67 -0.51 1.66 11.69
CA GLN A 67 0.00 0.35 12.07
C GLN A 67 0.25 -0.52 10.84
N ALA A 68 1.11 -1.53 10.99
CA ALA A 68 1.45 -2.45 9.89
C ALA A 68 0.21 -3.16 9.32
N ASN A 69 -0.79 -3.48 10.15
CA ASN A 69 -2.04 -4.08 9.68
C ASN A 69 -2.86 -3.11 8.81
N ASP A 70 -2.89 -1.82 9.15
CA ASP A 70 -3.58 -0.79 8.35
C ASP A 70 -2.89 -0.64 6.99
N PHE A 71 -1.56 -0.63 6.98
CA PHE A 71 -0.78 -0.59 5.75
C PHE A 71 -0.95 -1.86 4.91
N LYS A 72 -1.13 -3.05 5.51
CA LYS A 72 -1.49 -4.28 4.78
C LYS A 72 -2.86 -4.18 4.12
N GLN A 73 -3.85 -3.59 4.79
CA GLN A 73 -5.17 -3.32 4.19
C GLN A 73 -5.07 -2.31 3.04
N PHE A 74 -4.25 -1.28 3.20
CA PHE A 74 -3.93 -0.34 2.13
C PHE A 74 -3.29 -1.04 0.92
N LEU A 75 -2.24 -1.84 1.12
CA LEU A 75 -1.62 -2.61 0.04
C LEU A 75 -2.64 -3.54 -0.62
N LYS A 76 -3.49 -4.24 0.14
CA LYS A 76 -4.57 -5.06 -0.42
C LYS A 76 -5.49 -4.26 -1.34
N PHE A 77 -5.86 -3.05 -0.93
CA PHE A 77 -6.69 -2.16 -1.73
C PHE A 77 -6.00 -1.75 -3.04
N LEU A 78 -4.71 -1.44 -3.01
CA LEU A 78 -3.96 -1.06 -4.21
C LEU A 78 -3.97 -2.18 -5.27
N TYR A 79 -3.90 -3.45 -4.84
CA TYR A 79 -3.93 -4.59 -5.75
C TYR A 79 -5.35 -4.97 -6.19
N LEU A 80 -6.33 -4.95 -5.28
CA LEU A 80 -7.59 -5.69 -5.44
C LEU A 80 -8.85 -4.84 -5.36
N ASP A 81 -8.75 -3.54 -5.06
CA ASP A 81 -9.88 -2.67 -4.65
C ASP A 81 -10.64 -3.20 -3.41
N GLU A 82 -9.99 -4.09 -2.64
CA GLU A 82 -10.54 -4.80 -1.49
C GLU A 82 -9.71 -4.45 -0.23
N CYS A 83 -10.40 -4.09 0.85
CA CYS A 83 -9.83 -3.94 2.19
C CYS A 83 -10.93 -4.16 3.22
N ASP A 84 -10.55 -4.60 4.41
CA ASP A 84 -11.45 -4.71 5.57
C ASP A 84 -11.44 -3.40 6.34
N VAL A 85 -12.49 -2.59 6.17
CA VAL A 85 -12.68 -1.31 6.88
C VAL A 85 -13.60 -1.57 8.07
N ASN A 86 -13.14 -1.22 9.26
CA ASN A 86 -13.90 -1.36 10.50
C ASN A 86 -13.56 -0.21 11.47
N TYR A 87 -14.27 -0.16 12.61
CA TYR A 87 -14.15 0.93 13.58
C TYR A 87 -12.74 1.09 14.19
N THR A 88 -11.87 0.07 14.09
CA THR A 88 -10.51 0.13 14.65
C THR A 88 -9.50 0.73 13.67
N ASN A 89 -9.72 0.61 12.36
CA ASN A 89 -8.76 1.03 11.34
C ASN A 89 -9.24 2.13 10.40
N ILE A 90 -10.53 2.49 10.42
CA ILE A 90 -11.11 3.49 9.52
C ILE A 90 -10.39 4.85 9.57
N GLY A 91 -9.97 5.30 10.77
CA GLY A 91 -9.22 6.54 10.93
C GLY A 91 -7.84 6.47 10.28
N ALA A 92 -7.11 5.36 10.50
CA ALA A 92 -5.80 5.13 9.89
C ALA A 92 -5.91 4.97 8.37
N LEU A 93 -6.90 4.24 7.86
CA LEU A 93 -7.12 4.05 6.42
C LEU A 93 -7.52 5.35 5.73
N LEU A 94 -8.33 6.19 6.38
CA LEU A 94 -8.65 7.52 5.86
C LEU A 94 -7.38 8.38 5.78
N HIS A 95 -6.57 8.40 6.83
CA HIS A 95 -5.29 9.12 6.86
C HIS A 95 -4.31 8.62 5.78
N ILE A 96 -4.14 7.31 5.64
CA ILE A 96 -3.33 6.68 4.59
C ILE A 96 -3.83 7.08 3.20
N SER A 97 -5.15 7.09 2.98
CA SER A 97 -5.74 7.44 1.69
C SER A 97 -5.45 8.89 1.28
N GLU A 98 -5.37 9.80 2.25
CA GLU A 98 -5.02 11.19 2.02
C GLU A 98 -3.51 11.35 1.83
N MET A 99 -2.71 10.75 2.70
CA MET A 99 -1.25 10.79 2.64
C MET A 99 -0.73 10.28 1.30
N TYR A 100 -1.26 9.16 0.83
CA TYR A 100 -0.83 8.52 -0.42
C TYR A 100 -1.70 8.89 -1.63
N LEU A 101 -2.61 9.85 -1.49
CA LEU A 101 -3.44 10.35 -2.60
C LEU A 101 -4.19 9.22 -3.35
N VAL A 102 -5.00 8.45 -2.62
CA VAL A 102 -5.82 7.35 -3.16
C VAL A 102 -7.31 7.64 -2.95
N PRO A 103 -7.95 8.46 -3.83
CA PRO A 103 -9.33 8.93 -3.64
C PRO A 103 -10.38 7.83 -3.53
N LEU A 104 -10.17 6.70 -4.22
CA LEU A 104 -11.11 5.56 -4.17
C LEU A 104 -11.12 4.87 -2.80
N LEU A 105 -9.96 4.79 -2.12
CA LEU A 105 -9.90 4.28 -0.75
C LEU A 105 -10.56 5.26 0.22
N LYS A 106 -10.33 6.57 0.01
CA LYS A 106 -11.00 7.61 0.80
C LYS A 106 -12.52 7.50 0.70
N ALA A 107 -13.05 7.38 -0.52
CA ALA A 107 -14.48 7.19 -0.76
C ALA A 107 -15.00 5.95 -0.03
N LYS A 108 -14.31 4.81 -0.14
CA LYS A 108 -14.64 3.56 0.55
C LYS A 108 -14.66 3.67 2.08
N CYS A 109 -13.84 4.54 2.66
CA CYS A 109 -13.84 4.78 4.11
C CYS A 109 -15.00 5.68 4.58
N LEU A 110 -15.72 6.34 3.66
CA LEU A 110 -16.80 7.28 3.96
C LEU A 110 -18.20 6.72 3.59
N GLU A 111 -18.25 5.53 2.99
CA GLU A 111 -19.47 4.76 2.72
C GLU A 111 -20.04 4.15 4.00
#